data_AF-A0A2V8HCJ5-F1
#
_entry.id   AF-A0A2V8HCJ5-F1
#
_cell.length_a   1.000
_cell.length_b   1.000
_cell.length_c   1.000
_cell.angle_alpha   90.00
_cell.angle_beta   90.00
_cell.angle_gamma   90.00
#
_symmetry.space_group_name_H-M   'P 1'
#
loop_
_entity.id
_entity.type
_entity.pdbx_description
1 polymer ?
#
loop_
_entity_poly.entity_id
_entity_poly.type
_entity_poly.pdbx_seq_one_letter_code
_entity_poly.pdbx_strand_id
1 'polypeptide(L)'
;MADVQGVRTYMTLTSGGGVGVRASDGKLMWHYDRAANRVANITTPVFFDNKVFYTSAYDTGGGLVGLTAQNGQVDAKEIYFTRNMKNHHGGVVLVDGYLYGFNDSILTCLEFASGNPVWRDRSVGKGSVTFADGNLYIQGENNTVGLAEATP
;
A
#
# COMPACT_ATOMS: atom_id res chain seq x y z
N MET A 1 7.45 3.05 -9.56
CA MET A 1 7.43 2.66 -10.99
C MET A 1 7.23 1.16 -11.05
N ALA A 2 6.42 0.65 -11.97
CA ALA A 2 6.31 -0.79 -12.22
C ALA A 2 6.07 -1.09 -13.70
N ASP A 3 6.18 -2.37 -14.04
CA ASP A 3 5.77 -2.91 -15.32
C ASP A 3 4.45 -3.68 -15.14
N VAL A 4 3.42 -3.30 -15.90
CA VAL A 4 2.14 -3.99 -15.93
C VAL A 4 2.03 -4.68 -17.28
N GLN A 5 2.38 -5.96 -17.32
CA GLN A 5 2.31 -6.79 -18.54
C GLN A 5 2.94 -6.11 -19.78
N GLY A 6 4.12 -5.50 -19.61
CA GLY A 6 4.87 -4.80 -20.65
C GLY A 6 4.57 -3.29 -20.76
N VAL A 7 3.63 -2.75 -19.97
CA VAL A 7 3.36 -1.31 -19.90
C VAL A 7 4.03 -0.73 -18.67
N ARG A 8 5.12 0.03 -18.89
CA ARG A 8 5.81 0.74 -17.82
C ARG A 8 5.00 1.92 -17.29
N THR A 9 4.80 1.99 -15.98
CA THR A 9 3.97 3.00 -15.32
C THR A 9 4.62 3.60 -14.07
N TYR A 10 4.30 4.85 -13.79
CA TYR A 10 4.50 5.47 -12.47
C TYR A 10 3.19 5.43 -11.70
N MET A 11 3.28 5.09 -10.42
CA MET A 11 2.14 4.99 -9.53
C MET A 11 2.37 5.87 -8.32
N THR A 12 1.33 6.57 -7.91
CA THR A 12 1.36 7.40 -6.70
C THR A 12 -0.05 7.55 -6.14
N LEU A 13 -0.16 8.00 -4.90
CA LEU A 13 -1.41 8.41 -4.28
C LEU A 13 -1.49 9.93 -4.30
N THR A 14 -2.54 10.48 -4.89
CA THR A 14 -2.76 11.93 -5.03
C THR A 14 -3.96 12.37 -4.19
N SER A 15 -4.29 13.67 -4.20
CA SER A 15 -5.50 14.19 -3.54
C SER A 15 -6.81 13.60 -4.07
N GLY A 16 -6.84 13.20 -5.35
CA GLY A 16 -8.04 12.63 -5.99
C GLY A 16 -8.13 11.10 -5.90
N GLY A 17 -7.01 10.42 -5.66
CA GLY A 17 -6.95 8.97 -5.77
C GLY A 17 -5.55 8.43 -6.07
N GLY A 18 -5.44 7.11 -5.96
CA GLY A 18 -4.33 6.34 -6.49
C GLY A 18 -4.35 6.40 -8.01
N VAL A 19 -3.22 6.72 -8.63
CA VAL A 19 -3.12 6.84 -10.08
C VAL A 19 -2.01 5.96 -10.63
N GLY A 20 -2.18 5.59 -11.90
CA GLY A 20 -1.12 5.05 -12.75
C GLY A 20 -0.99 5.90 -14.00
N VAL A 21 0.23 6.34 -14.31
CA VAL A 21 0.54 7.08 -15.54
C VAL A 21 1.56 6.30 -16.35
N ARG A 22 1.35 6.17 -17.66
CA ARG A 22 2.28 5.48 -18.54
C ARG A 22 3.56 6.29 -18.68
N ALA A 23 4.70 5.60 -18.55
CA ALA A 23 6.00 6.24 -18.50
C ALA A 23 6.44 6.85 -19.84
N SER A 24 5.93 6.36 -20.97
CA SER A 24 6.35 6.80 -22.31
C SER A 24 5.76 8.14 -22.74
N ASP A 25 4.56 8.48 -22.29
CA ASP A 25 3.78 9.62 -22.78
C ASP A 25 3.03 10.40 -21.69
N GLY A 26 3.10 9.96 -20.43
CA GLY A 26 2.38 10.59 -19.32
C GLY A 26 0.87 10.35 -19.32
N LYS A 27 0.35 9.49 -20.21
CA LYS A 27 -1.08 9.22 -20.28
C LYS A 27 -1.56 8.57 -18.99
N LEU A 28 -2.62 9.13 -18.39
CA LEU A 28 -3.32 8.52 -17.26
C LEU A 28 -3.92 7.18 -17.70
N MET A 29 -3.54 6.11 -17.02
CA MET A 29 -3.98 4.74 -17.30
C MET A 29 -5.15 4.37 -16.39
N TRP A 30 -5.06 4.66 -15.09
CA TRP A 30 -6.13 4.40 -14.12
C TRP A 30 -6.17 5.44 -13.00
N HIS A 31 -7.31 5.48 -12.33
CA HIS A 31 -7.59 6.29 -11.16
C HIS A 31 -8.42 5.48 -10.15
N TYR A 32 -8.05 5.50 -8.88
CA TYR A 32 -8.69 4.77 -7.79
C TYR A 32 -8.88 5.68 -6.57
N ASP A 33 -10.09 6.18 -6.37
CA ASP A 33 -10.41 7.24 -5.40
C ASP A 33 -10.69 6.73 -3.98
N ARG A 34 -11.10 5.47 -3.83
CA ARG A 34 -11.58 4.93 -2.53
C ARG A 34 -10.55 4.94 -1.41
N ALA A 35 -9.27 4.92 -1.73
CA ALA A 35 -8.17 5.01 -0.77
C ALA A 35 -7.63 6.44 -0.60
N ALA A 36 -8.32 7.45 -1.13
CA ALA A 36 -7.97 8.86 -0.95
C ALA A 36 -8.91 9.57 0.01
N ASN A 37 -8.38 10.60 0.66
CA ASN A 37 -9.12 11.47 1.59
C ASN A 37 -8.71 12.94 1.44
N ARG A 38 -9.31 13.82 2.25
CA ARG A 38 -9.08 15.28 2.17
C ARG A 38 -7.94 15.81 3.03
N VAL A 39 -7.27 14.96 3.81
CA VAL A 39 -6.26 15.39 4.78
C VAL A 39 -4.86 15.01 4.32
N ALA A 40 -4.56 13.72 4.15
CA ALA A 40 -3.26 13.30 3.65
C ALA A 40 -3.33 11.98 2.87
N ASN A 41 -2.64 11.98 1.74
CA ASN A 41 -2.59 10.91 0.75
C ASN A 41 -1.12 10.66 0.40
N ILE A 42 -0.39 10.04 1.33
CA ILE A 42 1.09 10.08 1.33
C ILE A 42 1.75 8.73 1.07
N THR A 43 1.04 7.63 1.31
CA THR A 43 1.63 6.30 1.28
C THR A 43 2.07 5.95 -0.13
N THR A 44 3.33 5.54 -0.28
CA THR A 44 3.81 4.96 -1.54
C THR A 44 3.08 3.64 -1.78
N PRO A 45 2.42 3.45 -2.94
CA PRO A 45 1.64 2.25 -3.19
C PRO A 45 2.54 1.01 -3.31
N VAL A 46 2.01 -0.12 -2.86
CA VAL A 46 2.69 -1.41 -2.95
C VAL A 46 2.24 -2.12 -4.22
N PHE A 47 3.18 -2.43 -5.12
CA PHE A 47 2.89 -3.16 -6.35
C PHE A 47 3.51 -4.55 -6.32
N PHE A 48 2.71 -5.57 -6.66
CA PHE A 48 3.17 -6.95 -6.82
C PHE A 48 2.22 -7.72 -7.71
N ASP A 49 2.77 -8.53 -8.63
CA ASP A 49 2.00 -9.44 -9.49
C ASP A 49 0.78 -8.78 -10.17
N ASN A 50 1.04 -7.67 -10.88
CA ASN A 50 0.03 -6.86 -11.57
C ASN A 50 -1.12 -6.38 -10.66
N LYS A 51 -0.87 -6.25 -9.35
CA LYS A 51 -1.81 -5.69 -8.38
C LYS A 51 -1.13 -4.53 -7.66
N VAL A 52 -1.91 -3.52 -7.33
CA VAL A 52 -1.44 -2.35 -6.58
C VAL A 52 -2.33 -2.11 -5.37
N PHE A 53 -1.71 -1.95 -4.21
CA PHE A 53 -2.38 -1.62 -2.97
C PHE A 53 -2.16 -0.16 -2.62
N TYR A 54 -3.26 0.56 -2.45
CA TYR A 54 -3.29 1.95 -1.98
C TYR A 54 -3.89 1.99 -0.57
N THR A 55 -3.38 2.84 0.31
CA THR A 55 -3.94 3.04 1.65
C THR A 55 -3.68 4.45 2.16
N SER A 56 -4.64 4.96 2.92
CA SER A 56 -4.51 6.19 3.69
C SER A 56 -5.24 6.08 5.03
N ALA A 57 -4.80 6.87 6.00
CA ALA A 57 -5.45 7.02 7.29
C ALA A 57 -6.69 7.91 7.22
N TYR A 58 -6.92 8.72 8.26
CA TYR A 58 -8.06 9.64 8.38
C TYR A 58 -9.39 8.93 8.12
N ASP A 59 -9.52 7.77 8.77
CA ASP A 59 -10.69 6.91 8.69
C ASP A 59 -11.07 6.51 7.25
N THR A 60 -10.06 6.19 6.42
CA THR A 60 -10.25 5.76 5.02
C THR A 60 -10.02 4.25 4.84
N GLY A 61 -8.79 3.78 4.97
CA GLY A 61 -8.45 2.37 4.75
C GLY A 61 -7.61 2.17 3.49
N GLY A 62 -7.69 0.99 2.90
CA GLY A 62 -6.93 0.68 1.69
C GLY A 62 -7.60 -0.35 0.80
N GLY A 63 -7.17 -0.40 -0.46
CA GLY A 63 -7.75 -1.28 -1.46
C GLY A 63 -6.70 -1.87 -2.38
N LEU A 64 -6.91 -3.12 -2.74
CA LEU A 64 -6.11 -3.83 -3.73
C LEU A 64 -6.81 -3.75 -5.08
N VAL A 65 -6.06 -3.29 -6.09
CA VAL A 65 -6.55 -3.11 -7.45
C VAL A 65 -5.75 -4.03 -8.37
N GLY A 66 -6.44 -4.92 -9.07
CA GLY A 66 -5.86 -5.74 -10.13
C GLY A 66 -5.74 -4.94 -11.42
N LEU A 67 -4.62 -5.10 -12.11
CA LEU A 67 -4.27 -4.38 -13.32
C LEU A 67 -4.09 -5.38 -14.48
N THR A 68 -4.67 -5.08 -15.64
CA THR A 68 -4.54 -5.90 -16.84
C THR A 68 -4.18 -5.01 -18.02
N ALA A 69 -3.15 -5.34 -18.78
CA ALA A 69 -2.76 -4.57 -19.94
C ALA A 69 -3.27 -5.18 -21.24
N GLN A 70 -3.77 -4.33 -22.14
CA GLN A 70 -4.13 -4.71 -23.49
C GLN A 70 -3.88 -3.54 -24.44
N ASN A 71 -3.20 -3.78 -25.56
CA ASN A 71 -2.91 -2.77 -26.59
C ASN A 71 -2.26 -1.50 -26.00
N GLY A 72 -1.32 -1.70 -25.06
CA GLY A 72 -0.61 -0.64 -24.34
C GLY A 72 -1.43 0.11 -23.29
N GLN A 73 -2.74 -0.09 -23.19
CA GLN A 73 -3.58 0.46 -22.11
C GLN A 73 -3.57 -0.48 -20.91
N VAL A 74 -3.89 0.05 -19.73
CA VAL A 74 -4.06 -0.75 -18.50
C VAL A 74 -5.45 -0.50 -17.94
N ASP A 75 -6.22 -1.57 -17.80
CA ASP A 75 -7.49 -1.57 -17.08
C ASP A 75 -7.24 -1.89 -15.59
N ALA A 76 -8.08 -1.32 -14.73
CA ALA A 76 -7.93 -1.43 -13.28
C ALA A 76 -9.25 -1.81 -12.62
N LYS A 77 -9.25 -2.91 -11.86
CA LYS A 77 -10.43 -3.42 -11.15
C LYS A 77 -10.11 -3.66 -9.70
N GLU A 78 -10.94 -3.14 -8.80
CA GLU A 78 -10.82 -3.45 -7.38
C GLU A 78 -11.01 -4.95 -7.14
N ILE A 79 -10.08 -5.54 -6.39
CA ILE A 79 -10.16 -6.92 -5.87
C ILE A 79 -10.84 -6.88 -4.50
N TYR A 80 -10.35 -6.04 -3.59
CA TYR A 80 -10.99 -5.80 -2.29
C TYR A 80 -10.71 -4.39 -1.77
N PHE A 81 -11.52 -3.98 -0.79
CA PHE A 81 -11.26 -2.84 0.09
C PHE A 81 -11.27 -3.30 1.55
N THR A 82 -10.36 -2.77 2.36
CA THR A 82 -10.19 -3.13 3.77
C THR A 82 -10.06 -1.89 4.66
N ARG A 83 -10.67 -1.98 5.84
CA ARG A 83 -10.54 -1.00 6.93
C ARG A 83 -9.43 -1.36 7.91
N ASN A 84 -8.73 -2.46 7.65
CA ASN A 84 -7.70 -3.00 8.54
C ASN A 84 -6.30 -2.46 8.25
N MET A 85 -6.17 -1.49 7.35
CA MET A 85 -4.91 -0.77 7.08
C MET A 85 -5.24 0.69 6.74
N LYS A 86 -5.35 1.52 7.78
CA LYS A 86 -5.47 2.99 7.71
C LYS A 86 -4.09 3.62 7.91
N ASN A 87 -3.25 3.60 6.88
CA ASN A 87 -1.83 3.96 7.04
C ASN A 87 -1.60 5.48 7.07
N HIS A 88 -0.90 5.97 8.09
CA HIS A 88 -0.81 7.41 8.38
C HIS A 88 0.54 8.05 8.02
N HIS A 89 1.66 7.32 8.08
CA HIS A 89 3.01 7.87 7.85
C HIS A 89 3.72 7.27 6.64
N GLY A 90 3.06 6.44 5.86
CA GLY A 90 3.70 5.58 4.87
C GLY A 90 4.35 4.35 5.54
N GLY A 91 5.26 3.72 4.80
CA GLY A 91 5.92 2.50 5.25
C GLY A 91 4.96 1.33 5.37
N VAL A 92 4.56 0.82 4.21
CA VAL A 92 3.86 -0.45 4.06
C VAL A 92 4.73 -1.33 3.18
N VAL A 93 5.06 -2.53 3.66
CA VAL A 93 5.91 -3.48 2.95
C VAL A 93 5.14 -4.76 2.68
N LEU A 94 5.41 -5.37 1.52
CA LEU A 94 4.92 -6.71 1.19
C LEU A 94 6.07 -7.69 1.29
N VAL A 95 5.92 -8.70 2.13
CA VAL A 95 6.91 -9.77 2.33
C VAL A 95 6.14 -11.09 2.33
N ASP A 96 6.55 -12.02 1.47
CA ASP A 96 6.01 -13.39 1.38
C ASP A 96 4.48 -13.50 1.35
N GLY A 97 3.81 -12.56 0.67
CA GLY A 97 2.35 -12.56 0.51
C GLY A 97 1.59 -11.82 1.62
N TYR A 98 2.29 -11.15 2.53
CA TYR A 98 1.69 -10.41 3.64
C TYR A 98 2.08 -8.93 3.63
N LEU A 99 1.11 -8.06 3.86
CA LEU A 99 1.30 -6.63 4.05
C LEU A 99 1.58 -6.34 5.52
N TYR A 100 2.69 -5.66 5.78
CA TYR A 100 3.03 -5.14 7.10
C TYR A 100 3.00 -3.61 7.06
N GLY A 101 2.23 -3.04 7.97
CA GLY A 101 2.11 -1.59 8.09
C GLY A 101 1.22 -1.20 9.25
N PHE A 102 1.02 0.11 9.42
CA PHE A 102 0.17 0.62 10.49
C PHE A 102 -1.28 0.79 10.06
N ASN A 103 -2.19 0.33 10.93
CA ASN A 103 -3.59 0.69 10.95
C ASN A 103 -3.81 1.71 12.06
N ASP A 104 -3.78 3.00 11.71
CA ASP A 104 -3.60 4.11 12.65
C ASP A 104 -2.35 3.91 13.54
N SER A 105 -2.54 3.55 14.81
CA SER A 105 -1.45 3.39 15.79
C SER A 105 -1.09 1.93 16.09
N ILE A 106 -1.62 0.97 15.31
CA ILE A 106 -1.47 -0.46 15.56
C ILE A 106 -0.72 -1.10 14.38
N LEU A 107 0.44 -1.70 14.65
CA LEU A 107 1.15 -2.49 13.65
C LEU A 107 0.29 -3.70 13.29
N THR A 108 0.05 -3.90 12.00
CA THR A 108 -0.90 -4.87 11.49
C THR A 108 -0.27 -5.66 10.35
N CYS A 109 -0.45 -6.98 10.40
CA CYS A 109 -0.19 -7.88 9.28
C CYS A 109 -1.51 -8.25 8.60
N LEU A 110 -1.59 -8.09 7.28
CA LEU A 110 -2.71 -8.57 6.46
C LEU A 110 -2.22 -9.57 5.43
N GLU A 111 -3.05 -10.56 5.09
CA GLU A 111 -2.86 -11.34 3.88
C GLU A 111 -3.09 -10.46 2.66
N PHE A 112 -2.10 -10.36 1.76
CA PHE A 112 -2.15 -9.47 0.58
C PHE A 112 -3.26 -9.86 -0.39
N ALA A 113 -3.60 -11.15 -0.51
CA ALA A 113 -4.59 -11.62 -1.47
C ALA A 113 -6.03 -11.28 -1.06
N SER A 114 -6.32 -11.20 0.24
CA SER A 114 -7.69 -11.06 0.76
C SER A 114 -7.94 -9.78 1.57
N GLY A 115 -6.88 -9.14 2.09
CA GLY A 115 -7.00 -8.01 3.00
C GLY A 115 -7.45 -8.39 4.42
N ASN A 116 -7.47 -9.69 4.73
CA ASN A 116 -7.83 -10.20 6.05
C ASN A 116 -6.67 -9.99 7.04
N PRO A 117 -6.96 -9.60 8.29
CA PRO A 117 -5.95 -9.46 9.32
C PRO A 117 -5.43 -10.82 9.76
N VAL A 118 -4.10 -10.95 9.80
CA VAL A 118 -3.42 -12.13 10.35
C VAL A 118 -3.13 -11.89 11.84
N TRP A 119 -2.48 -10.77 12.16
CA TRP A 119 -2.24 -10.33 13.54
C TRP A 119 -2.19 -8.81 13.67
N ARG A 120 -2.22 -8.35 14.94
CA ARG A 120 -2.09 -6.95 15.34
C ARG A 120 -1.25 -6.83 16.60
N ASP A 121 -0.37 -5.82 16.64
CA ASP A 121 0.46 -5.51 17.79
C ASP A 121 0.50 -3.99 18.03
N ARG A 122 0.49 -3.56 19.30
CA ARG A 122 0.56 -2.13 19.65
C ARG A 122 1.93 -1.53 19.34
N SER A 123 2.98 -2.35 19.32
CA SER A 123 4.34 -2.02 18.92
C SER A 123 4.81 -0.70 19.53
N VAL A 124 5.46 0.14 18.72
CA VAL A 124 5.97 1.47 19.08
C VAL A 124 4.91 2.58 19.02
N GLY A 125 3.62 2.22 18.99
CA GLY A 125 2.53 3.14 18.68
C GLY A 125 2.53 3.51 17.20
N LYS A 126 2.04 4.71 16.87
CA LYS A 126 1.90 5.18 15.50
C LYS A 126 3.26 5.37 14.81
N GLY A 127 3.39 4.88 13.58
CA GLY A 127 4.69 4.85 12.91
C GLY A 127 4.65 4.43 11.43
N SER A 128 5.83 4.06 10.94
CA SER A 128 6.07 3.52 9.60
C SER A 128 6.98 2.30 9.67
N VAL A 129 6.95 1.47 8.62
CA VAL A 129 7.72 0.22 8.53
C VAL A 129 8.61 0.21 7.28
N THR A 130 9.83 -0.30 7.41
CA THR A 130 10.66 -0.75 6.29
C THR A 130 11.16 -2.18 6.55
N PHE A 131 11.67 -2.85 5.52
CA PHE A 131 12.12 -4.25 5.59
C PHE A 131 13.53 -4.39 5.05
N ALA A 132 14.38 -5.08 5.81
CA ALA A 132 15.72 -5.48 5.39
C ALA A 132 16.17 -6.70 6.19
N ASP A 133 17.00 -7.55 5.59
CA ASP A 133 17.63 -8.69 6.28
C ASP A 133 16.66 -9.57 7.08
N GLY A 134 15.47 -9.85 6.53
CA GLY A 134 14.45 -10.69 7.17
C GLY A 134 13.64 -10.00 8.29
N ASN A 135 13.89 -8.72 8.55
CA ASN A 135 13.33 -8.00 9.68
C ASN A 135 12.54 -6.75 9.25
N LEU A 136 11.47 -6.48 10.00
CA LEU A 136 10.74 -5.23 10.03
C LEU A 136 11.47 -4.25 10.95
N TYR A 137 11.85 -3.10 10.39
CA TYR A 137 12.34 -1.95 11.14
C TYR A 137 11.19 -0.97 11.29
N ILE A 138 10.79 -0.71 12.53
CA ILE A 138 9.54 -0.04 12.87
C ILE A 138 9.87 1.26 13.58
N GLN A 139 9.61 2.40 12.92
CA GLN A 139 9.89 3.72 13.46
C GLN A 139 8.60 4.37 13.99
N GLY A 140 8.52 4.61 15.29
CA GLY A 140 7.40 5.32 15.92
C GLY A 140 7.57 6.84 15.92
N GLU A 141 6.46 7.58 16.02
CA GLU A 141 6.45 9.06 16.09
C GLU A 141 7.22 9.61 17.30
N ASN A 142 7.38 8.82 18.36
CA ASN A 142 8.10 9.21 19.58
C ASN A 142 9.60 8.86 19.54
N ASN A 143 10.17 8.59 18.36
CA ASN A 143 11.56 8.16 18.14
C ASN A 143 11.93 6.79 18.74
N THR A 144 10.95 6.01 19.19
CA THR A 144 11.15 4.60 19.54
C THR A 144 11.29 3.78 18.26
N VAL A 145 12.30 2.91 18.22
CA VAL A 145 12.52 1.97 17.12
C VAL A 145 12.29 0.55 17.60
N GLY A 146 11.47 -0.20 16.87
CA GLY A 146 11.26 -1.62 17.05
C GLY A 146 11.94 -2.42 15.95
N LEU A 147 12.33 -3.65 16.29
CA LEU A 147 12.80 -4.67 15.35
C LEU A 147 11.94 -5.92 15.57
N ALA A 148 11.42 -6.49 14.49
CA ALA A 148 10.64 -7.72 14.56
C ALA A 148 10.89 -8.58 13.31
N GLU A 149 10.76 -9.90 13.44
CA GLU A 149 10.75 -10.78 12.27
C GLU A 149 9.47 -10.54 11.45
N ALA A 150 9.56 -10.67 10.13
CA ALA A 150 8.41 -10.55 9.23
C ALA A 150 7.63 -11.87 9.13
N THR A 151 7.18 -12.40 10.26
CA THR A 151 6.43 -13.67 10.33
C THR A 151 4.92 -13.43 10.45
N PRO A 152 4.08 -14.08 9.62
CA PRO A 152 2.63 -14.08 9.77
C PRO A 152 2.17 -14.89 10.98
#